data_AF-T0ZKS7-F1
#
_entry.id   AF-T0ZKS7-F1
#
_cell.length_a   1.000
_cell.length_b   1.000
_cell.length_c   1.000
_cell.angle_alpha   90.00
_cell.angle_beta   90.00
_cell.angle_gamma   90.00
#
_symmetry.space_group_name_H-M   'P 1'
#
loop_
_entity.id
_entity.type
_entity.pdbx_description
1 polymer ?
#
loop_
_entity_poly.entity_id
_entity_poly.type
_entity_poly.pdbx_seq_one_letter_code
_entity_poly.pdbx_strand_id
1 'polypeptide(L)'
;VECYPATLPYGWLLPFLTAQARVDVVLHLHAVSQDLSRGLLNNEITRLQVELLGKREKGTTDVSALEHQVAAFEELRASLVRGDERLFLTGLYLGIRAETDEALDALAGKVQSTLRGLLVSANDPPLPSSRSLPDAHAVRARLPSGDTYPLPPPRSRRPS
;
A
#
# COMPACT_ATOMS: atom_id res chain seq x y z
N VAL A 1 13.12 -2.93 -7.26
CA VAL A 1 13.03 -2.57 -5.83
C VAL A 1 11.74 -1.79 -5.68
N GLU A 2 10.71 -2.42 -5.12
CA GLU A 2 9.47 -1.76 -4.75
C GLU A 2 9.79 -0.82 -3.60
N CYS A 3 10.09 0.44 -3.93
CA CYS A 3 10.36 1.46 -2.93
C CYS A 3 9.01 1.99 -2.47
N TYR A 4 8.68 1.82 -1.19
CA TYR A 4 7.62 2.56 -0.52
C TYR A 4 8.28 3.72 0.22
N PRO A 5 7.73 4.94 0.16
CA PRO A 5 8.32 6.09 0.85
C PRO A 5 8.38 5.86 2.36
N ALA A 6 9.48 6.30 2.99
CA ALA A 6 9.70 6.17 4.43
C ALA A 6 8.60 6.86 5.26
N THR A 7 8.02 7.94 4.73
CA THR A 7 6.86 8.61 5.32
C THR A 7 6.00 9.17 4.20
N LEU A 8 4.68 9.01 4.33
CA LEU A 8 3.72 9.66 3.45
C LEU A 8 3.20 10.95 4.08
N PRO A 9 3.18 12.07 3.35
CA PRO A 9 2.62 13.30 3.86
C PRO A 9 1.11 13.18 4.07
N TYR A 10 0.56 13.93 5.03
CA TYR A 10 -0.89 14.00 5.23
C TYR A 10 -1.59 14.41 3.93
N GLY A 11 -2.70 13.74 3.60
CA GLY A 11 -3.48 14.04 2.41
C GLY A 11 -2.84 13.61 1.09
N TRP A 12 -1.81 12.75 1.10
CA TRP A 12 -1.19 12.21 -0.12
C TRP A 12 -2.17 11.53 -1.09
N LEU A 13 -3.34 11.08 -0.60
CA LEU A 13 -4.40 10.49 -1.43
C LEU A 13 -5.33 11.52 -2.08
N LEU A 14 -5.31 12.79 -1.64
CA LEU A 14 -6.21 13.83 -2.15
C LEU A 14 -6.16 14.02 -3.68
N PRO A 15 -5.00 13.94 -4.36
CA PRO A 15 -4.96 14.06 -5.82
C PRO A 15 -5.78 12.99 -6.55
N PHE A 16 -5.85 11.77 -5.99
CA PHE A 16 -6.64 10.67 -6.56
C PHE A 16 -8.13 10.83 -6.25
N LEU A 17 -8.46 11.29 -5.03
CA LEU A 17 -9.84 11.53 -4.62
C LEU A 17 -10.47 12.73 -5.35
N THR A 18 -9.67 13.70 -5.77
CA THR A 18 -10.12 14.90 -6.50
C THR A 18 -10.16 14.71 -8.01
N ALA A 19 -9.65 13.57 -8.53
CA ALA A 19 -9.68 13.23 -9.95
C ALA A 19 -11.09 12.78 -10.41
N GLN A 20 -12.02 13.75 -10.44
CA GLN A 20 -13.26 13.77 -11.24
C GLN A 20 -14.03 12.44 -11.39
N ALA A 21 -14.22 11.69 -10.31
CA ALA A 21 -15.07 10.48 -10.22
C ALA A 21 -14.71 9.31 -11.16
N ARG A 22 -13.54 9.35 -11.82
CA ARG A 22 -13.05 8.29 -12.72
C ARG A 22 -12.02 7.37 -12.05
N VAL A 23 -11.61 7.68 -10.82
CA VAL A 23 -10.70 6.87 -10.03
C VAL A 23 -11.37 6.45 -8.73
N ASP A 24 -11.54 5.15 -8.55
CA ASP A 24 -12.00 4.53 -7.31
C ASP A 24 -10.78 4.14 -6.48
N VAL A 25 -10.70 4.61 -5.23
CA VAL A 25 -9.58 4.35 -4.31
C VAL A 25 -10.06 3.40 -3.22
N VAL A 26 -9.42 2.24 -3.09
CA VAL A 26 -9.69 1.29 -2.01
C VAL A 26 -8.40 1.06 -1.22
N LEU A 27 -8.44 1.39 0.07
CA LEU A 27 -7.34 1.18 1.00
C LEU A 27 -7.73 0.10 2.01
N HIS A 28 -6.99 -1.01 1.98
CA HIS A 28 -7.10 -2.08 2.96
C HIS A 28 -6.03 -1.87 4.03
N LEU A 29 -6.44 -1.77 5.30
CA LEU A 29 -5.54 -1.65 6.44
C LEU A 29 -5.75 -2.85 7.35
N HIS A 30 -4.75 -3.74 7.42
CA HIS A 30 -4.79 -4.90 8.29
C HIS A 30 -3.71 -4.76 9.37
N ALA A 31 -4.15 -4.62 10.62
CA ALA A 31 -3.23 -4.59 11.75
C ALA A 31 -2.52 -5.93 11.88
N VAL A 32 -1.19 -5.89 11.98
CA VAL A 32 -0.38 -7.08 12.17
C VAL A 32 -0.33 -7.40 13.66
N SER A 33 -0.40 -8.69 14.02
CA SER A 33 -0.20 -9.10 15.41
C SER A 33 1.20 -8.71 15.90
N GLN A 34 1.35 -8.44 17.19
CA GLN A 34 2.66 -8.05 17.74
C GLN A 34 3.73 -9.12 17.50
N ASP A 35 3.38 -10.41 17.63
CA ASP A 35 4.33 -11.51 17.44
C ASP A 35 4.83 -11.59 16.00
N LEU A 36 3.93 -11.46 15.03
CA LEU A 36 4.29 -11.49 13.62
C LEU A 36 5.09 -10.23 13.23
N SER A 37 4.74 -9.08 13.80
CA SER A 37 5.47 -7.81 13.61
C SER A 37 6.92 -7.92 14.06
N ARG A 38 7.16 -8.49 15.25
CA ARG A 38 8.51 -8.71 15.79
C ARG A 38 9.32 -9.66 14.93
N GLY A 39 8.70 -10.75 14.47
CA GLY A 39 9.34 -11.70 13.56
C GLY A 39 9.79 -11.07 12.26
N LEU A 40 8.90 -10.28 11.61
CA LEU A 40 9.21 -9.58 10.37
C LEU A 40 10.37 -8.58 10.54
N LEU A 41 10.34 -7.74 11.59
CA LEU A 41 11.42 -6.78 11.83
C LEU A 41 12.75 -7.46 12.15
N ASN A 42 12.74 -8.49 12.99
CA ASN A 42 13.97 -9.20 13.34
C ASN A 42 14.62 -9.82 12.10
N ASN A 43 13.82 -10.38 11.20
CA ASN A 43 14.32 -10.94 9.94
C ASN A 43 14.94 -9.84 9.06
N GLU A 44 14.31 -8.68 8.96
CA GLU A 44 14.81 -7.57 8.14
C GLU A 44 16.09 -6.95 8.72
N ILE A 45 16.13 -6.71 10.03
CA ILE A 45 17.33 -6.25 10.73
C ILE A 45 18.47 -7.25 10.52
N THR A 46 18.19 -8.55 10.68
CA THR A 46 19.18 -9.61 10.46
C THR A 46 19.72 -9.57 9.02
N ARG A 47 18.84 -9.44 8.02
CA ARG A 47 19.24 -9.33 6.62
C ARG A 47 20.18 -8.15 6.38
N LEU A 48 19.82 -6.97 6.90
CA LEU A 48 20.62 -5.75 6.78
C LEU A 48 21.96 -5.86 7.49
N GLN A 49 22.00 -6.49 8.67
CA GLN A 49 23.24 -6.73 9.41
C GLN A 49 24.19 -7.69 8.68
N VAL A 50 23.66 -8.75 8.06
CA VAL A 50 24.44 -9.67 7.22
C VAL A 50 25.02 -8.93 6.00
N GLU A 51 24.22 -8.09 5.35
CA GLU A 51 24.69 -7.27 4.23
C GLU A 51 25.80 -6.30 4.67
N LEU A 52 25.60 -5.61 5.81
CA LEU A 52 26.58 -4.70 6.39
C LEU A 52 27.90 -5.40 6.72
N LEU A 53 27.82 -6.59 7.34
CA LEU A 53 29.00 -7.41 7.64
C LEU A 53 29.74 -7.78 6.36
N GLY A 54 29.04 -8.27 5.34
CA GLY A 54 29.65 -8.63 4.06
C GLY A 54 30.29 -7.43 3.34
N LYS A 55 29.75 -6.21 3.48
CA LYS A 55 30.39 -5.00 2.95
C LYS A 55 31.64 -4.59 3.69
N ARG A 56 31.64 -4.73 5.03
CA ARG A 56 32.81 -4.45 5.88
C ARG A 56 33.94 -5.44 5.62
N GLU A 57 33.64 -6.73 5.48
CA GLU A 57 34.63 -7.77 5.12
C GLU A 57 35.30 -7.49 3.77
N LYS A 58 34.55 -6.94 2.81
CA LYS A 58 35.07 -6.53 1.50
C LYS A 58 35.87 -5.22 1.53
N GLY A 59 36.01 -4.59 2.70
CA GLY A 59 36.71 -3.31 2.85
C GLY A 59 35.97 -2.13 2.21
N THR A 60 34.64 -2.19 2.09
CA THR A 60 33.86 -1.08 1.52
C THR A 60 33.91 0.12 2.46
N THR A 61 34.40 1.26 1.97
CA THR A 61 34.60 2.47 2.79
C THR A 61 33.29 3.20 3.14
N ASP A 62 32.29 3.15 2.26
CA ASP A 62 30.99 3.80 2.49
C ASP A 62 29.90 2.76 2.75
N VAL A 63 29.50 2.67 4.02
CA VAL A 63 28.38 1.86 4.52
C VAL A 63 27.33 2.70 5.24
N SER A 64 27.44 4.03 5.19
CA SER A 64 26.63 4.97 5.98
C SER A 64 25.12 4.78 5.75
N ALA A 65 24.71 4.60 4.49
CA ALA A 65 23.31 4.36 4.15
C ALA A 65 22.72 3.09 4.80
N LEU A 66 23.50 1.98 4.82
CA LEU A 66 23.07 0.73 5.45
C LEU A 66 23.06 0.84 6.97
N GLU A 67 24.02 1.54 7.57
CA GLU A 67 24.05 1.80 9.01
C GLU A 67 22.84 2.64 9.46
N HIS A 68 22.50 3.69 8.70
CA HIS A 68 21.29 4.47 8.94
C HIS A 68 20.02 3.63 8.81
N GLN A 69 19.96 2.74 7.81
CA GLN A 69 18.82 1.85 7.65
C GLN A 69 18.68 0.88 8.83
N VAL A 70 19.77 0.24 9.28
CA VAL A 70 19.75 -0.62 10.47
C VAL A 70 19.27 0.15 11.70
N ALA A 71 19.78 1.37 11.92
CA ALA A 71 19.38 2.22 13.04
C ALA A 71 17.88 2.56 13.00
N ALA A 72 17.34 2.91 11.83
CA ALA A 72 15.92 3.21 11.67
C ALA A 72 15.02 1.99 11.98
N PHE A 73 15.41 0.79 11.55
CA PHE A 73 14.65 -0.42 11.87
C PHE A 73 14.74 -0.80 13.36
N GLU A 74 15.87 -0.54 14.01
CA GLU A 74 16.04 -0.73 15.45
C GLU A 74 15.16 0.24 16.27
N GLU A 75 15.09 1.51 15.84
CA GLU A 75 14.19 2.50 16.42
C GLU A 75 12.71 2.09 16.27
N LEU A 76 12.32 1.66 15.07
CA LEU A 76 10.97 1.13 14.81
C LEU A 76 10.67 -0.08 15.71
N ARG A 77 11.61 -1.02 15.85
CA ARG A 77 11.45 -2.17 16.76
C ARG A 77 11.20 -1.71 18.19
N ALA A 78 11.95 -0.71 18.67
CA ALA A 78 11.78 -0.18 20.01
C ALA A 78 10.39 0.48 20.18
N SER A 79 9.92 1.25 19.20
CA SER A 79 8.57 1.85 19.21
C SER A 79 7.46 0.81 19.23
N LEU A 80 7.60 -0.28 18.46
CA LEU A 80 6.62 -1.38 18.45
C LEU A 80 6.56 -2.12 19.79
N VAL A 81 7.70 -2.31 20.47
CA VAL A 81 7.75 -2.95 21.79
C VAL A 81 7.11 -2.04 22.85
N ARG A 82 7.31 -0.72 22.77
CA ARG A 82 6.64 0.24 23.67
C ARG A 82 5.12 0.32 23.44
N GLY A 83 4.66 -0.06 22.25
CA GLY A 83 3.25 0.02 21.86
C GLY A 83 2.82 1.39 21.35
N ASP A 84 3.78 2.31 21.14
CA ASP A 84 3.55 3.63 20.57
C ASP A 84 3.15 3.54 19.08
N GLU A 85 3.64 2.51 18.41
CA GLU A 85 3.42 2.27 16.98
C GLU A 85 2.84 0.88 16.72
N ARG A 86 2.18 0.72 15.55
CA ARG A 86 1.65 -0.55 15.07
C ARG A 86 1.99 -0.73 13.60
N LEU A 87 2.36 -1.95 13.23
CA LEU A 87 2.52 -2.31 11.83
C LEU A 87 1.18 -2.63 11.19
N PHE A 88 1.00 -2.14 9.97
CA PHE A 88 -0.15 -2.44 9.14
C PHE A 88 0.34 -3.06 7.83
N LEU A 89 -0.27 -4.17 7.43
CA LEU A 89 -0.23 -4.61 6.05
C LEU A 89 -1.27 -3.78 5.31
N THR A 90 -0.80 -2.95 4.38
CA THR A 90 -1.65 -2.05 3.63
C THR A 90 -1.69 -2.43 2.17
N GLY A 91 -2.89 -2.57 1.61
CA GLY A 91 -3.10 -2.71 0.17
C GLY A 91 -3.80 -1.47 -0.37
N LEU A 92 -3.20 -0.82 -1.38
CA LEU A 92 -3.84 0.26 -2.10
C LEU A 92 -4.24 -0.22 -3.49
N TYR A 93 -5.53 -0.18 -3.78
CA TYR A 93 -6.07 -0.49 -5.11
C TYR A 93 -6.66 0.77 -5.72
N LEU A 94 -6.30 1.02 -6.97
CA LEU A 94 -6.80 2.15 -7.76
C LEU A 94 -7.55 1.59 -8.97
N GLY A 95 -8.87 1.74 -8.99
CA GLY A 95 -9.70 1.41 -10.14
C GLY A 95 -9.87 2.62 -11.03
N ILE A 96 -9.53 2.52 -12.32
CA ILE A 96 -9.70 3.62 -13.28
C ILE A 96 -10.83 3.25 -14.24
N ARG A 97 -11.78 4.18 -14.42
CA ARG A 97 -12.93 4.04 -15.33
C ARG A 97 -12.86 5.10 -16.42
N ALA A 98 -12.89 4.65 -17.67
CA ALA A 98 -12.92 5.50 -18.85
C ALA A 98 -13.91 4.95 -19.89
N GLU A 99 -14.34 5.82 -20.81
CA GLU A 99 -15.29 5.49 -21.88
C GLU A 99 -14.60 4.94 -23.14
N THR A 100 -13.31 5.25 -23.32
CA THR A 100 -12.49 4.77 -24.45
C THR A 100 -11.12 4.29 -23.95
N ASP A 101 -10.49 3.40 -24.72
CA ASP A 101 -9.17 2.86 -24.40
C ASP A 101 -8.09 3.96 -24.37
N GLU A 102 -8.11 4.92 -25.31
CA GLU A 102 -7.14 6.03 -25.29
C GLU A 102 -7.29 6.92 -24.04
N ALA A 103 -8.53 7.11 -23.57
CA ALA A 103 -8.79 7.86 -22.36
C ALA A 103 -8.37 7.09 -21.09
N LEU A 104 -8.47 5.75 -21.12
CA LEU A 104 -8.00 4.89 -20.04
C LEU A 104 -6.48 4.98 -19.90
N ASP A 105 -5.76 4.84 -21.01
CA ASP A 105 -4.29 4.91 -21.03
C ASP A 105 -3.76 6.27 -20.58
N ALA A 106 -4.41 7.36 -21.04
CA ALA A 106 -4.05 8.71 -20.61
C ALA A 106 -4.26 8.92 -19.10
N LEU A 107 -5.36 8.40 -18.54
CA LEU A 107 -5.64 8.47 -17.11
C LEU A 107 -4.69 7.58 -16.30
N ALA A 108 -4.42 6.36 -16.76
CA ALA A 108 -3.45 5.45 -16.15
C ALA A 108 -2.05 6.07 -16.11
N GLY A 109 -1.59 6.65 -17.21
CA GLY A 109 -0.31 7.36 -17.27
C GLY A 109 -0.23 8.53 -16.28
N LYS A 110 -1.32 9.31 -16.13
CA LYS A 110 -1.39 10.40 -15.16
C LYS A 110 -1.35 9.90 -13.71
N VAL A 111 -2.05 8.82 -13.41
CA VAL A 111 -2.05 8.18 -12.08
C VAL A 111 -0.65 7.63 -11.76
N GLN A 112 -0.05 6.89 -12.70
CA GLN A 112 1.31 6.36 -12.54
C GLN A 112 2.35 7.48 -12.37
N SER A 113 2.24 8.58 -13.12
CA SER A 113 3.11 9.76 -12.95
C SER A 113 2.97 10.38 -11.56
N THR A 114 1.74 10.50 -11.05
CA THR A 114 1.46 11.02 -9.71
C THR A 114 2.04 10.11 -8.62
N LEU A 115 1.87 8.78 -8.76
CA LEU A 115 2.41 7.79 -7.81
C LEU A 115 3.94 7.79 -7.82
N ARG A 116 4.57 7.89 -8.99
CA ARG A 116 6.04 8.04 -9.12
C ARG A 116 6.53 9.29 -8.40
N GLY A 117 5.81 10.41 -8.49
CA GLY A 117 6.12 11.63 -7.76
C GLY A 117 6.05 11.49 -6.23
N LEU A 118 5.21 10.57 -5.74
CA LEU A 118 5.12 10.20 -4.32
C LEU A 118 6.13 9.11 -3.90
N LEU A 119 7.02 8.70 -4.81
CA LEU A 119 7.92 7.55 -4.63
C LEU A 119 7.18 6.23 -4.32
N VAL A 120 5.89 6.16 -4.63
CA VAL A 120 5.10 4.93 -4.50
C VAL A 120 5.19 4.17 -5.82
N SER A 121 5.78 2.98 -5.79
CA SER A 121 5.77 2.09 -6.95
C SER A 121 4.43 1.36 -7.01
N ALA A 122 3.62 1.64 -8.03
CA ALA A 122 2.45 0.82 -8.34
C ALA A 122 2.90 -0.39 -9.16
N ASN A 123 2.58 -1.59 -8.66
CA ASN A 123 2.70 -2.80 -9.45
C ASN A 123 1.38 -2.98 -10.20
N ASP A 124 1.40 -3.00 -11.53
CA ASP A 124 0.21 -3.35 -12.31
C ASP A 124 0.01 -4.86 -12.10
N PRO A 125 -1.03 -5.31 -11.36
CA PRO A 125 -1.31 -6.73 -11.32
C PRO A 125 -1.56 -7.17 -12.77
N PRO A 126 -0.97 -8.29 -13.23
CA PRO A 126 -1.22 -8.78 -14.58
C PRO A 126 -2.73 -8.94 -14.72
N LEU A 127 -3.35 -8.10 -15.56
CA LEU A 127 -4.77 -8.22 -15.87
C LEU A 127 -4.98 -9.65 -16.37
N PRO A 128 -5.84 -10.45 -15.71
CA PRO A 128 -6.18 -11.75 -16.26
C PRO A 128 -6.78 -11.50 -17.65
N SER A 129 -6.13 -12.03 -18.69
CA SER A 129 -6.63 -11.96 -20.04
C SER A 129 -8.07 -12.46 -20.07
N SER A 130 -8.92 -11.82 -20.88
CA SER A 130 -10.39 -11.92 -20.96
C SER A 130 -10.98 -13.32 -21.15
N ARG A 131 -10.19 -14.39 -21.03
CA ARG A 131 -10.56 -15.79 -21.18
C ARG A 131 -10.86 -16.51 -19.86
N SER A 132 -10.70 -15.87 -18.70
CA SER A 132 -10.86 -16.54 -17.40
C SER A 132 -11.76 -15.83 -16.38
N LEU A 133 -12.49 -14.77 -16.76
CA LEU A 133 -13.56 -14.28 -15.90
C LEU A 133 -14.60 -15.41 -15.72
N PRO A 134 -14.80 -15.98 -14.51
CA PRO A 134 -16.03 -16.69 -14.26
C PRO A 134 -17.16 -15.67 -14.41
N ASP A 135 -18.20 -16.04 -15.17
CA ASP A 135 -19.31 -15.17 -15.58
C ASP A 135 -19.65 -14.12 -14.50
N ALA A 136 -19.79 -12.87 -14.94
CA ALA A 136 -19.97 -11.65 -14.15
C ALA A 136 -21.24 -11.62 -13.25
N HIS A 137 -21.84 -12.77 -12.97
CA HIS A 137 -22.96 -12.96 -12.07
C HIS A 137 -22.61 -13.66 -10.74
N ALA A 138 -21.35 -14.07 -10.50
CA ALA A 138 -21.02 -14.97 -9.38
C ALA A 138 -19.96 -14.48 -8.38
N VAL A 139 -19.69 -13.17 -8.27
CA VAL A 139 -18.97 -12.62 -7.10
C VAL A 139 -19.96 -11.88 -6.19
N ARG A 140 -20.93 -12.64 -5.65
CA ARG A 140 -21.53 -12.26 -4.38
C ARG A 140 -20.41 -12.35 -3.35
N ALA A 141 -19.88 -11.21 -2.95
CA ALA A 141 -19.00 -11.09 -1.81
C ALA A 141 -19.59 -11.89 -0.64
N ARG A 142 -18.96 -13.01 -0.28
CA ARG A 142 -19.14 -13.57 1.06
C ARG A 142 -18.45 -12.60 2.00
N LEU A 143 -19.22 -11.63 2.49
CA LEU A 143 -18.88 -10.93 3.71
C LEU A 143 -18.70 -12.01 4.79
N PRO A 144 -17.61 -12.00 5.57
CA PRO A 144 -17.52 -12.84 6.75
C PRO A 144 -18.71 -12.50 7.65
N SER A 145 -19.58 -13.48 7.85
CA SER A 145 -20.71 -13.42 8.76
C SER A 145 -20.19 -13.03 10.14
N GLY A 146 -20.53 -11.85 10.64
CA GLY A 146 -19.98 -11.40 11.92
C GLY A 146 -20.59 -10.12 12.43
N ASP A 147 -20.25 -8.97 11.84
CA ASP A 147 -20.60 -7.68 12.43
C ASP A 147 -21.40 -6.81 11.46
N THR A 148 -22.65 -6.60 11.83
CA THR A 148 -23.60 -5.75 11.09
C THR A 148 -23.21 -4.29 11.31
N TYR A 149 -22.59 -3.65 10.32
CA TYR A 149 -22.55 -2.19 10.27
C TYR A 149 -23.95 -1.69 9.85
N PRO A 150 -24.66 -0.92 10.68
CA PRO A 150 -25.93 -0.34 10.26
C PRO A 150 -25.65 0.68 9.15
N LEU A 151 -26.13 0.39 7.94
CA LEU A 151 -26.14 1.34 6.84
C LEU A 151 -26.93 2.58 7.25
N PRO A 152 -26.41 3.81 7.01
CA PRO A 152 -27.21 5.01 7.21
C PRO A 152 -28.42 4.99 6.26
N PRO A 153 -29.62 5.40 6.72
CA PRO A 153 -30.82 5.36 5.89
C PRO A 153 -30.67 6.26 4.65
N PRO A 154 -31.25 5.86 3.51
CA PRO A 154 -31.18 6.64 2.29
C PRO A 154 -31.84 8.01 2.49
N ARG A 155 -31.11 9.09 2.17
CA ARG A 155 -31.66 10.45 2.19
C ARG A 155 -32.77 10.55 1.13
N SER A 156 -34.01 10.69 1.57
CA SER A 156 -35.14 10.98 0.70
C SER A 156 -34.93 12.35 0.02
N ARG A 157 -35.01 12.37 -1.32
CA ARG A 157 -35.16 13.61 -2.09
C ARG A 157 -36.46 14.28 -1.64
N ARG A 158 -36.38 15.50 -1.12
CA ARG A 158 -37.56 16.37 -0.99
C ARG A 158 -37.99 16.81 -2.40
N PRO A 159 -39.26 16.66 -2.79
CA PRO A 159 -39.79 17.38 -3.94
C PRO A 159 -40.03 18.85 -3.58
N SER A 160 -39.82 19.72 -4.57
CA SER A 160 -40.07 21.16 -4.56
C SER A 160 -41.55 21.51 -4.51
#